data_AF-A0A265QE16-F1
#
_entry.id   AF-A0A265QE16-F1
#
_cell.length_a   1.000
_cell.length_b   1.000
_cell.length_c   1.000
_cell.angle_alpha   90.00
_cell.angle_beta   90.00
_cell.angle_gamma   90.00
#
_symmetry.space_group_name_H-M   'P 1'
#
loop_
_entity.id
_entity.type
_entity.pdbx_description
1 polymer ?
#
loop_
_entity_poly.entity_id
_entity_poly.type
_entity_poly.pdbx_seq_one_letter_code
_entity_poly.pdbx_strand_id
1 'polypeptide(L)'
;MIKRTLIIIMGLILLVYLSGCSNKDKDNIYGTYKFEKVSYLTPLSSSTIDFVNEQMEDTKYTIQADLFKIQSTDYTVEFNSPKYVKEKIQNNTSVLSYDIDTLIGSDVDYQYTIYDEDGDKAKWRLYVSSDCLWVGTYVDNTANGSEIIMDIYKLSK
;
A
#
# COMPACT_ATOMS: atom_id res chain seq x y z
N MET A 1 -16.24 -29.46 49.49
CA MET A 1 -16.83 -29.35 48.13
C MET A 1 -16.61 -27.98 47.48
N ILE A 2 -16.74 -26.87 48.22
CA ILE A 2 -16.69 -25.48 47.69
C ILE A 2 -15.34 -25.08 47.05
N LYS A 3 -14.20 -25.62 47.52
CA LYS A 3 -12.86 -25.27 47.01
C LYS A 3 -12.58 -25.72 45.57
N ARG A 4 -13.16 -26.82 45.09
CA ARG A 4 -12.95 -27.32 43.72
C ARG A 4 -13.75 -26.52 42.68
N THR A 5 -14.95 -26.07 43.06
CA THR A 5 -15.83 -25.29 42.18
C THR A 5 -15.29 -23.88 41.91
N LEU A 6 -14.67 -23.24 42.91
CA LEU A 6 -14.03 -21.93 42.75
C LEU A 6 -12.83 -21.96 41.80
N ILE A 7 -12.02 -23.03 41.83
CA ILE A 7 -10.86 -23.18 40.94
C ILE A 7 -11.30 -23.36 39.47
N ILE A 8 -12.40 -24.08 39.25
CA ILE A 8 -12.96 -24.29 37.90
C ILE A 8 -13.54 -22.98 37.33
N ILE A 9 -14.26 -22.19 38.15
CA ILE A 9 -14.83 -20.91 37.72
C ILE A 9 -13.72 -19.88 37.42
N MET A 10 -12.65 -19.85 38.22
CA MET A 10 -11.53 -18.93 38.00
C MET A 10 -10.69 -19.32 36.76
N GLY A 11 -10.58 -20.61 36.45
CA GLY A 11 -9.97 -21.10 35.20
C GLY A 11 -10.82 -20.79 33.95
N LEU A 12 -12.15 -20.86 34.07
CA LEU A 12 -13.09 -20.51 32.99
C LEU A 12 -13.08 -19.01 32.67
N ILE A 13 -12.95 -18.14 33.69
CA ILE A 13 -12.82 -16.69 33.49
C ILE A 13 -11.49 -16.34 32.81
N LEU A 14 -10.39 -17.03 33.13
CA LEU A 14 -9.10 -16.85 32.46
C LEU A 14 -9.09 -17.30 30.99
N LEU A 15 -9.90 -18.31 30.63
CA LEU A 15 -10.02 -18.78 29.24
C LEU A 15 -10.76 -17.78 28.33
N VAL A 16 -11.67 -16.97 28.87
CA VAL A 16 -12.38 -15.93 28.11
C VAL A 16 -11.46 -14.75 27.75
N TYR A 17 -10.38 -14.52 28.51
CA TYR A 17 -9.38 -13.50 28.19
C TYR A 17 -8.36 -13.93 27.12
N LEU A 18 -8.31 -15.21 26.73
CA LEU A 18 -7.41 -15.69 25.69
C LEU A 18 -8.03 -15.70 24.28
N SER A 19 -9.34 -15.48 24.16
CA SER A 19 -10.05 -15.40 22.88
C SER A 19 -10.12 -14.00 22.26
N GLY A 20 -9.41 -13.01 22.82
CA GLY A 20 -9.44 -11.62 22.37
C GLY A 20 -8.23 -11.12 21.56
N CYS A 21 -7.27 -11.99 21.25
CA CYS A 21 -6.27 -11.72 20.22
C CYS A 21 -6.64 -12.51 18.96
N SER A 22 -7.79 -12.19 18.36
CA SER A 22 -8.00 -12.50 16.97
C SER A 22 -6.84 -11.87 16.20
N ASN A 23 -6.20 -12.63 15.31
CA ASN A 23 -5.16 -12.16 14.41
C ASN A 23 -5.42 -10.70 14.04
N LYS A 24 -4.57 -9.80 14.56
CA LYS A 24 -4.45 -8.47 13.98
C LYS A 24 -4.04 -8.73 12.54
N ASP A 25 -4.94 -8.51 11.59
CA ASP A 25 -4.59 -8.28 10.19
C ASP A 25 -3.65 -7.07 10.18
N LYS A 26 -2.36 -7.32 10.45
CA LYS A 26 -1.29 -6.33 10.38
C LYS A 26 -0.99 -5.92 8.93
N ASP A 27 -1.70 -6.51 7.98
CA ASP A 27 -1.53 -6.31 6.53
C ASP A 27 -2.81 -5.79 5.84
N ASN A 28 -3.75 -5.17 6.58
CA ASN A 28 -4.96 -4.65 5.97
C ASN A 28 -4.70 -3.32 5.24
N ILE A 29 -4.37 -3.41 3.95
CA ILE A 29 -4.24 -2.28 3.03
C ILE A 29 -5.56 -1.59 2.71
N TYR A 30 -6.69 -2.14 3.16
CA TYR A 30 -7.99 -1.56 2.86
C TYR A 30 -8.25 -0.32 3.71
N GLY A 31 -8.85 0.67 3.07
CA GLY A 31 -9.19 1.94 3.67
C GLY A 31 -9.35 3.04 2.63
N THR A 32 -9.78 4.20 3.12
CA THR A 32 -9.66 5.46 2.40
C THR A 32 -8.48 6.22 2.98
N TYR A 33 -7.66 6.76 2.11
CA TYR A 33 -6.44 7.48 2.42
C TYR A 33 -6.45 8.82 1.72
N LYS A 34 -5.65 9.75 2.23
CA LYS A 34 -5.33 11.01 1.58
C LYS A 34 -3.87 11.00 1.15
N PHE A 35 -3.61 11.71 0.07
CA PHE A 35 -2.25 12.12 -0.26
C PHE A 35 -1.62 12.83 0.95
N GLU A 36 -0.40 12.43 1.32
CA GLU A 36 0.39 13.12 2.36
C GLU A 36 1.48 13.97 1.70
N LYS A 37 2.28 13.35 0.84
CA LYS A 37 3.39 14.00 0.12
C LYS A 37 3.93 13.12 -0.99
N VAL A 38 4.66 13.72 -1.91
CA VAL A 38 5.54 13.02 -2.84
C VAL A 38 6.75 12.48 -2.07
N SER A 39 6.93 11.16 -2.13
CA SER A 39 8.14 10.48 -1.64
C SER A 39 9.22 10.39 -2.72
N TYR A 40 8.81 10.23 -3.97
CA TYR A 40 9.73 10.18 -5.11
C TYR A 40 9.09 10.76 -6.36
N LEU A 41 9.91 11.47 -7.13
CA LEU A 41 9.58 11.99 -8.45
C LEU A 41 10.74 11.61 -9.39
N THR A 42 10.43 10.96 -10.50
CA THR A 42 11.46 10.54 -11.46
C THR A 42 12.19 11.75 -12.06
N PRO A 43 13.50 11.66 -12.31
CA PRO A 43 14.24 12.68 -13.06
C PRO A 43 13.73 12.93 -14.48
N LEU A 44 12.87 12.04 -15.00
CA LEU A 44 12.21 12.20 -16.30
C LEU A 44 11.01 13.16 -16.25
N SER A 45 10.53 13.52 -15.05
CA SER A 45 9.44 14.46 -14.87
C SER A 45 9.93 15.89 -15.11
N SER A 46 9.11 16.70 -15.77
CA SER A 46 9.34 18.14 -15.91
C SER A 46 8.80 18.95 -14.73
N SER A 47 8.08 18.32 -13.80
CA SER A 47 7.50 18.95 -12.62
C SER A 47 8.48 18.95 -11.44
N THR A 48 8.20 19.80 -10.45
CA THR A 48 8.90 19.78 -9.16
C THR A 48 8.06 19.05 -8.10
N ILE A 49 8.72 18.54 -7.06
CA ILE A 49 8.04 17.94 -5.90
C ILE A 49 7.04 18.92 -5.29
N ASP A 50 7.41 20.19 -5.12
CA ASP A 50 6.54 21.21 -4.53
C ASP A 50 5.28 21.42 -5.37
N PHE A 51 5.43 21.52 -6.69
CA PHE A 51 4.30 21.65 -7.60
C PHE A 51 3.35 20.43 -7.54
N VAL A 52 3.91 19.21 -7.52
CA VAL A 52 3.09 18.00 -7.45
C VAL A 52 2.41 17.87 -6.08
N ASN A 53 3.07 18.25 -4.99
CA ASN A 53 2.45 18.28 -3.66
C ASN A 53 1.23 19.20 -3.63
N GLU A 54 1.34 20.41 -4.19
CA GLU A 54 0.24 21.37 -4.28
C GLU A 54 -0.93 20.82 -5.13
N GLN A 55 -0.63 20.23 -6.28
CA GLN A 55 -1.67 19.64 -7.13
C GLN A 55 -2.39 18.44 -6.50
N MET A 56 -1.71 17.71 -5.62
CA MET A 56 -2.21 16.45 -5.08
C MET A 56 -2.84 16.58 -3.69
N GLU A 57 -2.79 17.75 -3.04
CA GLU A 57 -3.14 18.00 -1.62
C GLU A 57 -4.48 17.39 -1.18
N ASP A 58 -5.50 17.42 -2.05
CA ASP A 58 -6.84 16.89 -1.75
C ASP A 58 -7.14 15.52 -2.37
N THR A 59 -6.13 14.86 -2.95
CA THR A 59 -6.31 13.57 -3.62
C THR A 59 -6.63 12.48 -2.61
N LYS A 60 -7.70 11.74 -2.88
CA LYS A 60 -8.17 10.61 -2.07
C LYS A 60 -7.92 9.30 -2.78
N TYR A 61 -7.52 8.30 -2.00
CA TYR A 61 -7.28 6.94 -2.46
C TYR A 61 -8.24 6.02 -1.72
N THR A 62 -9.05 5.26 -2.43
CA THR A 62 -9.90 4.22 -1.84
C THR A 62 -9.36 2.88 -2.30
N ILE A 63 -8.99 2.04 -1.33
CA ILE A 63 -8.46 0.70 -1.55
C ILE A 63 -9.40 -0.24 -0.81
N GLN A 64 -10.15 -1.04 -1.53
CA GLN A 64 -11.14 -1.99 -1.03
C GLN A 64 -11.02 -3.29 -1.81
N ALA A 65 -11.66 -4.36 -1.33
CA ALA A 65 -11.60 -5.65 -2.00
C ALA A 65 -12.20 -5.61 -3.42
N ASP A 66 -13.16 -4.73 -3.66
CA ASP A 66 -13.93 -4.59 -4.89
C ASP A 66 -13.72 -3.24 -5.60
N LEU A 67 -12.86 -2.36 -5.07
CA LEU A 67 -12.62 -1.04 -5.63
C LEU A 67 -11.20 -0.53 -5.37
N PHE A 68 -10.51 -0.14 -6.43
CA PHE A 68 -9.37 0.76 -6.36
C PHE A 68 -9.77 2.09 -7.01
N LYS A 69 -9.67 3.19 -6.27
CA LYS A 69 -10.04 4.51 -6.79
C LYS A 69 -9.06 5.58 -6.36
N ILE A 70 -8.65 6.42 -7.30
CA ILE A 70 -7.93 7.67 -7.06
C ILE A 70 -8.84 8.79 -7.49
N GLN A 71 -9.11 9.73 -6.59
CA GLN A 71 -9.97 10.87 -6.85
C GLN A 71 -9.22 12.16 -6.53
N SER A 72 -8.89 12.91 -7.57
CA SER A 72 -8.34 14.26 -7.51
C SER A 72 -9.37 15.27 -8.05
N THR A 73 -9.06 16.56 -8.01
CA THR A 73 -9.85 17.60 -8.68
C THR A 73 -9.87 17.45 -10.19
N ASP A 74 -8.73 17.02 -10.76
CA ASP A 74 -8.49 17.09 -12.20
C ASP A 74 -8.74 15.75 -12.90
N TYR A 75 -8.71 14.65 -12.15
CA TYR A 75 -8.89 13.32 -12.71
C TYR A 75 -9.44 12.31 -11.71
N THR A 76 -9.94 11.20 -12.24
CA THR A 76 -10.32 10.03 -11.47
C THR A 76 -9.80 8.78 -12.17
N VAL A 77 -9.18 7.89 -11.40
CA VAL A 77 -8.82 6.53 -11.81
C VAL A 77 -9.69 5.57 -11.02
N GLU A 78 -10.28 4.58 -11.68
CA GLU A 78 -11.15 3.61 -11.04
C GLU A 78 -10.95 2.22 -11.66
N PHE A 79 -10.71 1.22 -10.82
CA PHE A 79 -10.75 -0.20 -11.19
C PHE A 79 -11.77 -0.89 -10.28
N ASN A 80 -12.80 -1.47 -10.89
CA ASN A 80 -13.77 -2.31 -10.19
C ASN A 80 -13.20 -3.73 -10.06
N SER A 81 -13.57 -4.41 -8.98
CA SER A 81 -13.13 -5.78 -8.67
C SER A 81 -11.62 -6.01 -8.86
N PRO A 82 -10.74 -5.12 -8.37
CA PRO A 82 -9.31 -5.25 -8.60
C PRO A 82 -8.75 -6.47 -7.88
N LYS A 83 -7.68 -7.04 -8.43
CA LYS A 83 -6.91 -8.10 -7.76
C LYS A 83 -5.58 -7.54 -7.27
N TYR A 84 -5.34 -7.66 -5.96
CA TYR A 84 -4.08 -7.29 -5.33
C TYR A 84 -3.20 -8.53 -5.15
N VAL A 85 -2.03 -8.56 -5.78
CA VAL A 85 -1.08 -9.67 -5.68
C VAL A 85 0.12 -9.23 -4.84
N LYS A 86 0.25 -9.81 -3.64
CA LYS A 86 1.34 -9.53 -2.70
C LYS A 86 2.65 -10.12 -3.23
N GLU A 87 3.69 -9.31 -3.30
CA GLU A 87 5.00 -9.68 -3.83
C GLU A 87 6.10 -9.22 -2.88
N LYS A 88 7.19 -9.99 -2.82
CA LYS A 88 8.42 -9.51 -2.21
C LYS A 88 9.05 -8.45 -3.10
N ILE A 89 9.64 -7.44 -2.48
CA ILE A 89 10.43 -6.46 -3.20
C ILE A 89 11.66 -7.16 -3.77
N GLN A 90 11.84 -7.01 -5.07
CA GLN A 90 13.03 -7.48 -5.75
C GLN A 90 13.95 -6.27 -5.93
N ASN A 91 15.18 -6.36 -5.43
CA ASN A 91 16.20 -5.32 -5.62
C ASN A 91 16.65 -5.38 -7.08
N ASN A 92 15.89 -4.75 -7.97
CA ASN A 92 16.18 -4.76 -9.39
C ASN A 92 17.04 -3.54 -9.72
N THR A 93 18.34 -3.74 -9.87
CA THR A 93 19.34 -2.72 -10.14
C THR A 93 19.43 -2.44 -11.64
N SER A 94 18.49 -1.66 -12.20
CA SER A 94 18.69 -1.00 -13.49
C SER A 94 19.13 0.44 -13.26
N VAL A 95 19.77 1.06 -14.25
CA VAL A 95 20.35 2.42 -14.14
C VAL A 95 19.31 3.49 -13.77
N LEU A 96 18.02 3.21 -14.02
CA LEU A 96 16.89 4.09 -13.65
C LEU A 96 16.00 3.50 -12.55
N SER A 97 16.19 2.23 -12.17
CA SER A 97 15.47 1.60 -11.07
C SER A 97 16.39 1.55 -9.85
N TYR A 98 16.31 2.59 -9.06
CA TYR A 98 16.84 2.57 -7.70
C TYR A 98 16.07 1.54 -6.87
N ASP A 99 16.72 1.02 -5.84
CA ASP A 99 16.04 0.20 -4.84
C ASP A 99 14.90 1.01 -4.21
N ILE A 100 13.75 0.39 -3.99
CA ILE A 100 12.55 1.08 -3.52
C ILE A 100 12.77 1.72 -2.16
N ASP A 101 13.56 1.08 -1.30
CA ASP A 101 13.93 1.60 0.01
C ASP A 101 14.77 2.88 -0.14
N THR A 102 15.59 2.96 -1.19
CA THR A 102 16.35 4.18 -1.52
C THR A 102 15.43 5.28 -2.05
N LEU A 103 14.43 4.93 -2.86
CA LEU A 103 13.48 5.90 -3.42
C LEU A 103 12.56 6.49 -2.36
N ILE A 104 12.04 5.65 -1.48
CA ILE A 104 11.09 6.05 -0.44
C ILE A 104 11.84 6.61 0.78
N GLY A 105 13.09 6.20 1.00
CA GLY A 105 13.86 6.52 2.19
C GLY A 105 13.32 5.84 3.44
N SER A 106 12.70 4.66 3.29
CA SER A 106 12.11 3.88 4.39
C SER A 106 12.14 2.40 4.02
N ASP A 107 12.25 1.54 5.03
CA ASP A 107 12.21 0.08 4.84
C ASP A 107 10.79 -0.34 4.43
N VAL A 108 10.64 -0.82 3.20
CA VAL A 108 9.37 -1.33 2.70
C VAL A 108 9.35 -2.86 2.88
N ASP A 109 8.30 -3.37 3.51
CA ASP A 109 8.20 -4.80 3.84
C ASP A 109 7.81 -5.64 2.62
N TYR A 110 6.89 -5.13 1.78
CA TYR A 110 6.40 -5.79 0.57
C TYR A 110 5.66 -4.82 -0.35
N GLN A 111 5.32 -5.29 -1.55
CA GLN A 111 4.51 -4.56 -2.52
C GLN A 111 3.26 -5.33 -2.94
N TYR A 112 2.26 -4.64 -3.48
CA TYR A 112 1.16 -5.24 -4.23
C TYR A 112 1.15 -4.74 -5.67
N THR A 113 1.18 -5.68 -6.62
CA THR A 113 0.79 -5.40 -8.00
C THR A 113 -0.73 -5.45 -8.10
N ILE A 114 -1.31 -4.41 -8.70
CA ILE A 114 -2.76 -4.27 -8.89
C ILE A 114 -3.11 -4.75 -10.31
N TYR A 115 -4.12 -5.59 -10.42
CA TYR A 115 -4.71 -5.98 -11.69
C TYR A 115 -6.16 -5.50 -11.74
N ASP A 116 -6.60 -5.07 -12.92
CA ASP A 116 -8.00 -4.70 -13.15
C ASP A 116 -8.91 -5.94 -13.29
N GLU A 117 -10.19 -5.70 -13.60
CA GLU A 117 -11.20 -6.76 -13.71
C GLU A 117 -10.94 -7.73 -14.88
N ASP A 118 -10.25 -7.27 -15.93
CA ASP A 118 -9.88 -8.08 -17.09
C ASP A 118 -8.60 -8.91 -16.84
N GLY A 119 -7.91 -8.62 -15.74
CA GLY A 119 -6.67 -9.28 -15.35
C GLY A 119 -5.43 -8.62 -15.95
N ASP A 120 -5.56 -7.42 -16.51
CA ASP A 120 -4.43 -6.62 -16.99
C ASP A 120 -3.78 -5.89 -15.81
N LYS A 121 -2.47 -5.65 -15.90
CA LYS A 121 -1.75 -4.90 -14.87
C LYS A 121 -2.19 -3.45 -14.88
N ALA A 122 -2.73 -2.98 -13.76
CA ALA A 122 -2.85 -1.55 -13.53
C ALA A 122 -1.44 -0.96 -13.41
N LYS A 123 -1.19 0.19 -14.04
CA LYS A 123 0.09 0.93 -13.99
C LYS A 123 0.34 1.60 -12.62
N TRP A 124 -0.12 0.94 -11.56
CA TRP A 124 -0.14 1.37 -10.17
C TRP A 124 0.36 0.24 -9.28
N ARG A 125 1.12 0.60 -8.26
CA ARG A 125 1.65 -0.32 -7.27
C ARG A 125 1.42 0.22 -5.87
N LEU A 126 1.14 -0.66 -4.92
CA LEU A 126 1.14 -0.31 -3.49
C LEU A 126 2.44 -0.80 -2.87
N TYR A 127 3.03 0.03 -2.02
CA TYR A 127 4.18 -0.32 -1.19
C TYR A 127 3.77 -0.21 0.26
N VAL A 128 4.12 -1.20 1.07
CA VAL A 128 3.64 -1.30 2.45
C VAL A 128 4.82 -1.49 3.39
N SER A 129 4.85 -0.70 4.44
CA SER A 129 5.64 -0.95 5.64
C SER A 129 4.72 -1.11 6.85
N SER A 130 5.30 -1.40 8.01
CA SER A 130 4.55 -1.63 9.26
C SER A 130 3.54 -0.53 9.64
N ASP A 131 3.76 0.72 9.23
CA ASP A 131 2.93 1.89 9.59
C ASP A 131 2.61 2.83 8.43
N CYS A 132 3.17 2.59 7.24
CA CYS A 132 3.02 3.47 6.09
C CYS A 132 2.53 2.71 4.86
N LEU A 133 1.78 3.43 4.03
CA LEU A 133 1.33 2.98 2.72
C LEU A 133 1.76 4.01 1.70
N TRP A 134 2.30 3.54 0.58
CA TRP A 134 2.55 4.37 -0.58
C TRP A 134 1.86 3.79 -1.80
N VAL A 135 1.58 4.68 -2.75
CA VAL A 135 1.12 4.33 -4.08
C VAL A 135 2.10 4.89 -5.09
N GLY A 136 2.53 4.08 -6.04
CA GLY A 136 3.44 4.50 -7.09
C GLY A 136 2.90 4.21 -8.48
N THR A 137 3.31 5.04 -9.43
CA THR A 137 3.10 4.86 -10.87
C THR A 137 4.37 4.28 -11.49
N TYR A 138 4.21 3.45 -12.51
CA TYR A 138 5.34 2.92 -13.25
C TYR A 138 5.02 2.75 -14.73
N VAL A 139 6.07 2.66 -15.53
CA VAL A 139 5.98 2.28 -16.95
C VAL A 139 6.84 1.06 -17.22
N ASP A 140 6.32 0.16 -18.04
CA ASP A 140 6.85 -1.17 -18.37
C ASP A 140 7.56 -1.18 -19.74
N ASN A 141 8.22 -0.07 -20.09
CA ASN A 141 8.74 0.19 -21.45
C ASN A 141 10.27 0.10 -21.59
N THR A 142 10.97 -0.60 -20.71
CA THR A 142 12.42 -0.79 -20.92
C THR A 142 12.69 -1.97 -21.86
N ALA A 143 13.79 -1.89 -22.61
CA ALA A 143 14.16 -2.91 -23.58
C ALA A 143 14.41 -4.31 -22.96
N ASN A 144 14.67 -4.38 -21.66
CA ASN A 144 14.87 -5.63 -20.92
C ASN A 144 13.65 -6.05 -20.08
N GLY A 145 12.51 -5.37 -20.23
CA GLY A 145 11.28 -5.67 -19.47
C GLY A 145 11.31 -5.25 -18.01
N SER A 146 12.31 -4.47 -17.59
CA SER A 146 12.28 -3.78 -16.29
C SER A 146 11.26 -2.63 -16.26
N GLU A 147 10.82 -2.28 -15.07
CA GLU A 147 9.88 -1.19 -14.84
C GLU A 147 10.66 0.07 -14.45
N ILE A 148 10.23 1.23 -14.96
CA ILE A 148 10.68 2.53 -14.48
C ILE A 148 9.60 3.07 -13.56
N ILE A 149 9.96 3.27 -12.29
CA ILE A 149 9.08 3.96 -11.34
C ILE A 149 9.06 5.44 -11.72
N MET A 150 7.87 5.99 -11.89
CA MET A 150 7.68 7.38 -12.28
C MET A 150 7.51 8.25 -11.04
N ASP A 151 6.51 7.94 -10.21
CA ASP A 151 6.18 8.71 -9.03
C ASP A 151 5.85 7.78 -7.86
N ILE A 152 6.14 8.20 -6.63
CA ILE A 152 5.69 7.53 -5.42
C ILE A 152 5.11 8.56 -4.46
N TYR A 153 3.88 8.33 -4.01
CA TYR A 153 3.17 9.18 -3.08
C TYR A 153 2.95 8.45 -1.77
N LYS A 154 3.30 9.10 -0.67
CA LYS A 154 2.97 8.62 0.67
C LYS A 154 1.52 8.93 0.98
N LEU A 155 0.84 7.97 1.60
CA LEU A 155 -0.56 8.05 1.96
C LEU A 155 -0.73 8.10 3.48
N SER A 156 -1.73 8.86 3.92
CA SER A 156 -2.18 8.94 5.31
C SER A 156 -3.64 8.50 5.43
N LYS A 157 -4.00 7.81 6.51
CA LYS A 157 -5.40 7.43 6.80
C LYS A 157 -6.19 8.60 7.38
#